data_AF-A0A2W6CZ92-F1
#
_entry.id   AF-A0A2W6CZ92-F1
#
_cell.length_a   1.000
_cell.length_b   1.000
_cell.length_c   1.000
_cell.angle_alpha   90.00
_cell.angle_beta   90.00
_cell.angle_gamma   90.00
#
_symmetry.space_group_name_H-M   'P 1'
#
loop_
_entity.id
_entity.type
_entity.pdbx_description
1 polymer ?
#
loop_
_entity_poly.entity_id
_entity_poly.type
_entity_poly.pdbx_seq_one_letter_code
_entity_poly.pdbx_strand_id
1 'polypeptide(L)'
;MPTGTRVESAIARCKVAATTSTATLDGKPLRVNEADSGGAFDLLSKPGSTTLPAGKHSVVAWGLWVGPVALTPGQHTVTLSGRAGSFETSVTYHLSVG
;
A
#
# COMPACT_ATOMS: atom_id res chain seq x y z
N MET A 1 25.40 7.63 -9.15
CA MET A 1 23.93 7.75 -9.04
C MET A 1 23.32 6.65 -9.89
N PRO A 2 22.35 5.86 -9.40
CA PRO A 2 21.63 4.94 -10.27
C PRO A 2 20.82 5.77 -11.27
N THR A 3 20.96 5.48 -12.56
CA THR A 3 20.18 6.06 -13.65
C THR A 3 18.69 5.75 -13.47
N GLY A 4 17.81 6.70 -13.83
CA GLY A 4 16.35 6.65 -13.57
C GLY A 4 15.67 5.33 -13.98
N THR A 5 16.14 4.70 -15.05
CA THR A 5 15.66 3.39 -15.54
C THR A 5 15.80 2.25 -14.53
N ARG A 6 16.82 2.27 -13.65
CA ARG A 6 17.05 1.20 -12.66
C ARG A 6 16.10 1.32 -11.47
N VAL A 7 15.74 2.54 -11.08
CA VAL A 7 14.82 2.81 -9.97
C VAL A 7 13.38 2.50 -10.38
N GLU A 8 12.96 2.96 -11.56
CA GLU A 8 11.65 2.64 -12.14
C GLU A 8 11.45 1.11 -12.29
N SER A 9 12.48 0.40 -12.76
CA SER A 9 12.46 -1.06 -12.89
C SER A 9 12.44 -1.80 -11.54
N ALA A 10 12.97 -1.21 -10.47
CA ALA A 10 12.90 -1.80 -9.13
C ALA A 10 11.51 -1.57 -8.51
N ILE A 11 10.95 -0.38 -8.68
CA ILE A 11 9.60 -0.02 -8.23
C ILE A 11 8.54 -0.90 -8.92
N ALA A 12 8.63 -1.07 -10.24
CA ALA A 12 7.71 -1.91 -11.01
C ALA A 12 7.67 -3.36 -10.49
N ARG A 13 8.80 -3.89 -9.99
CA ARG A 13 8.89 -5.25 -9.44
C ARG A 13 8.34 -5.40 -8.02
N CYS A 14 8.23 -4.29 -7.29
CA CYS A 14 7.70 -4.25 -5.92
C CYS A 14 6.27 -3.68 -5.86
N LYS A 15 5.65 -3.40 -7.02
CA LYS A 15 4.28 -2.92 -7.10
C LYS A 15 3.30 -4.05 -6.75
N VAL A 16 2.40 -3.77 -5.81
CA VAL A 16 1.27 -4.64 -5.49
C VAL A 16 0.12 -4.25 -6.42
N ALA A 17 -0.19 -5.11 -7.39
CA ALA A 17 -1.23 -4.86 -8.39
C ALA A 17 -2.62 -5.29 -7.88
N ALA A 18 -3.69 -4.60 -8.25
CA ALA A 18 -5.06 -4.95 -7.87
C ALA A 18 -5.45 -6.34 -8.39
N THR A 19 -4.94 -6.75 -9.55
CA THR A 19 -5.19 -8.09 -10.13
C THR A 19 -4.62 -9.24 -9.29
N THR A 20 -3.61 -8.96 -8.47
CA THR A 20 -2.94 -9.95 -7.59
C THR A 20 -3.16 -9.65 -6.12
N SER A 21 -4.23 -8.90 -5.81
CA SER A 21 -4.56 -8.46 -4.46
C SER A 21 -6.01 -8.77 -4.13
N THR A 22 -6.26 -8.99 -2.85
CA THR A 22 -7.62 -9.21 -2.34
C THR A 22 -7.89 -8.33 -1.14
N ALA A 23 -9.15 -7.95 -0.96
CA ALA A 23 -9.61 -7.26 0.22
C ALA A 23 -10.97 -7.80 0.65
N THR A 24 -11.18 -7.92 1.95
CA THR A 24 -12.46 -8.35 2.53
C THR A 24 -12.88 -7.47 3.70
N LEU A 25 -14.19 -7.20 3.81
CA LEU A 25 -14.85 -6.64 5.00
C LEU A 25 -15.75 -7.72 5.58
N ASP A 26 -15.48 -8.16 6.80
CA ASP A 26 -16.23 -9.23 7.48
C ASP A 26 -16.36 -10.49 6.61
N GLY A 27 -15.26 -10.83 5.91
CA GLY A 27 -15.19 -11.95 4.97
C GLY A 27 -15.83 -11.70 3.60
N LYS A 28 -16.51 -10.57 3.38
CA LYS A 28 -17.10 -10.21 2.08
C LYS A 28 -16.09 -9.51 1.19
N PRO A 29 -15.94 -9.89 -0.08
CA PRO A 29 -14.97 -9.28 -0.98
C PRO A 29 -15.29 -7.81 -1.23
N LEU A 30 -14.24 -6.98 -1.27
CA LEU A 30 -14.30 -5.58 -1.61
C LEU A 30 -13.64 -5.34 -2.96
N ARG A 31 -14.07 -4.28 -3.65
CA ARG A 31 -13.40 -3.84 -4.87
C ARG A 31 -12.07 -3.19 -4.50
N VAL A 32 -10.99 -3.77 -5.01
CA VAL A 32 -9.64 -3.23 -4.88
C VAL A 32 -9.36 -2.34 -6.09
N ASN A 33 -8.92 -1.12 -5.83
CA ASN A 33 -8.39 -0.23 -6.88
C ASN A 33 -6.92 0.09 -6.58
N GLU A 34 -6.10 0.17 -7.61
CA GLU A 34 -4.74 0.71 -7.49
C GLU A 34 -4.80 2.22 -7.41
N ALA A 35 -3.98 2.80 -6.53
CA ALA A 35 -3.52 4.17 -6.71
C ALA A 35 -2.01 4.21 -6.86
N ASP A 36 -1.60 5.10 -7.74
CA ASP A 36 -0.22 5.38 -8.08
C ASP A 36 -0.03 6.90 -8.02
N SER A 37 1.07 7.37 -7.41
CA SER A 37 1.38 8.80 -7.39
C SER A 37 1.67 9.36 -8.78
N GLY A 38 1.86 8.52 -9.80
CA GLY A 38 2.07 8.92 -11.20
C GLY A 38 3.43 9.58 -11.45
N GLY A 39 4.27 9.70 -10.42
CA GLY A 39 5.55 10.36 -10.43
C GLY A 39 6.24 10.29 -9.07
N ALA A 40 7.53 10.64 -9.07
CA ALA A 40 8.32 10.72 -7.85
C ALA A 40 8.06 12.03 -7.10
N PHE A 41 8.17 11.98 -5.78
CA PHE A 41 8.11 13.13 -4.89
C PHE A 41 9.24 13.10 -3.86
N ASP A 42 9.52 14.25 -3.27
CA ASP A 42 10.54 14.38 -2.24
C ASP A 42 9.97 14.09 -0.85
N LEU A 43 10.51 13.09 -0.18
CA LEU A 43 10.20 12.75 1.20
C LEU A 43 11.37 13.14 2.11
N LEU A 44 11.07 13.93 3.14
CA LEU A 44 12.03 14.26 4.19
C LEU A 44 11.89 13.26 5.35
N SER A 45 12.82 12.32 5.43
CA SER A 45 12.89 11.36 6.54
C SER A 45 13.63 11.98 7.73
N LYS A 46 13.06 11.86 8.93
CA LYS A 46 13.67 12.35 10.18
C LYS A 46 14.60 11.29 10.78
N PRO A 47 15.60 11.68 11.59
CA PRO A 47 16.37 10.74 12.41
C PRO A 47 15.45 9.84 13.24
N GLY A 48 15.74 8.54 13.27
CA GLY A 48 14.92 7.54 13.96
C GLY A 48 13.80 6.90 13.13
N SER A 49 13.65 7.27 11.84
CA SER A 49 12.75 6.57 10.94
C SER A 49 13.17 5.10 10.74
N THR A 50 12.20 4.19 10.81
CA THR A 50 12.40 2.74 10.61
C THR A 50 12.46 2.33 9.15
N THR A 51 12.10 3.24 8.24
CA THR A 51 11.90 2.92 6.82
C THR A 51 12.95 3.54 5.91
N LEU A 52 13.49 4.71 6.25
CA LEU A 52 14.50 5.43 5.45
C LEU A 52 15.48 6.17 6.37
N PRO A 53 16.80 6.21 6.05
CA PRO A 53 17.76 7.04 6.77
C PRO A 53 17.34 8.52 6.82
N ALA A 54 17.84 9.28 7.79
CA ALA A 54 17.58 10.71 7.87
C ALA A 54 18.05 11.44 6.60
N GLY A 55 17.23 12.36 6.09
CA GLY A 55 17.56 13.15 4.90
C GLY A 55 16.42 13.23 3.88
N LYS A 56 16.72 13.88 2.75
CA LYS A 56 15.79 14.08 1.64
C LYS A 56 15.94 12.94 0.62
N HIS A 57 14.84 12.27 0.31
CA HIS A 57 14.81 11.12 -0.61
C HIS A 57 13.78 11.35 -1.70
N SER A 58 14.12 10.99 -2.94
CA SER A 58 13.14 10.86 -4.01
C SER A 58 12.47 9.50 -3.90
N VAL A 59 11.15 9.50 -3.75
CA VAL A 59 10.33 8.30 -3.54
C VAL A 59 9.14 8.29 -4.50
N VAL A 60 8.58 7.12 -4.76
CA VAL A 60 7.30 6.95 -5.47
C VAL A 60 6.36 6.23 -4.50
N ALA A 61 5.07 6.55 -4.53
CA ALA A 61 4.06 5.89 -3.70
C ALA A 61 3.08 5.12 -4.58
N TRP A 62 2.85 3.86 -4.20
CA TRP A 62 1.84 3.00 -4.79
C TRP A 62 1.12 2.26 -3.66
N GLY A 63 -0.18 2.04 -3.81
CA GLY A 63 -0.99 1.40 -2.78
C GLY A 63 -2.34 0.91 -3.28
N LEU A 64 -2.98 0.09 -2.46
CA LEU A 64 -4.34 -0.39 -2.70
C LEU A 64 -5.32 0.50 -1.94
N TRP A 65 -6.37 0.94 -2.62
CA TRP A 65 -7.48 1.63 -1.99
C TRP A 65 -8.72 0.77 -1.96
N VAL A 66 -9.37 0.81 -0.80
CA VAL A 66 -10.60 0.10 -0.50
C VAL A 66 -11.47 1.03 0.33
N GLY A 67 -12.67 1.33 -0.18
CA GLY A 67 -13.61 2.24 0.48
C GLY A 67 -14.93 1.55 0.78
N PRO A 68 -15.28 1.31 2.07
CA PRO A 68 -16.66 0.97 2.42
C PRO A 68 -17.55 2.21 2.30
N VAL A 69 -18.80 2.03 1.85
CA VAL A 69 -19.74 3.15 1.60
C VAL A 69 -20.29 3.73 2.92
N ALA A 70 -20.52 2.87 3.92
CA ALA A 70 -20.77 3.21 5.32
C ALA A 70 -20.74 1.91 6.13
N LEU A 71 -20.12 1.91 7.31
CA LEU A 71 -20.17 0.77 8.23
C LEU A 71 -21.27 1.00 9.26
N THR A 72 -22.03 -0.04 9.59
CA THR A 72 -22.94 -0.01 10.73
C THR A 72 -22.16 0.09 12.04
N PRO A 73 -22.74 0.59 13.14
CA PRO A 73 -22.11 0.49 14.45
C PRO A 73 -21.82 -0.97 14.83
N GLY A 74 -20.66 -1.22 15.42
CA GLY A 74 -20.20 -2.57 15.78
C GLY A 74 -18.72 -2.81 15.50
N GLN A 75 -18.33 -4.08 15.60
CA GLN A 75 -16.98 -4.54 15.30
C GLN A 75 -16.92 -5.07 13.87
N HIS A 76 -15.89 -4.64 13.14
CA HIS A 76 -15.64 -5.05 11.77
C HIS A 76 -14.20 -5.50 11.59
N THR A 77 -13.97 -6.43 10.67
CA THR A 77 -12.62 -6.86 10.29
C THR A 77 -12.37 -6.56 8.82
N VAL A 78 -11.31 -5.82 8.54
CA VAL A 78 -10.84 -5.56 7.17
C VAL A 78 -9.52 -6.29 6.98
N THR A 79 -9.45 -7.17 5.99
CA THR A 79 -8.22 -7.83 5.60
C THR A 79 -7.84 -7.37 4.20
N LEU A 80 -6.58 -6.97 4.03
CA LEU A 80 -5.98 -6.66 2.74
C LEU A 80 -4.79 -7.58 2.54
N SER A 81 -4.69 -8.21 1.37
CA SER A 81 -3.52 -9.00 0.99
C SER A 81 -3.10 -8.69 -0.43
N GLY A 82 -1.82 -8.84 -0.71
CA GLY A 82 -1.27 -8.61 -2.04
C GLY A 82 0.07 -9.27 -2.23
N ARG A 83 0.35 -9.62 -3.48
CA ARG A 83 1.63 -10.20 -3.90
C ARG A 83 2.36 -9.26 -4.84
N ALA A 84 3.66 -9.11 -4.61
CA ALA A 84 4.58 -8.41 -5.51
C ALA A 84 5.82 -9.28 -5.73
N GLY A 85 6.00 -9.78 -6.95
CA GLY A 85 7.08 -10.72 -7.27
C GLY A 85 7.03 -11.97 -6.39
N SER A 86 8.10 -12.17 -5.61
CA SER A 86 8.29 -13.34 -4.73
C SER A 86 7.82 -13.13 -3.30
N PHE A 87 7.33 -11.95 -2.92
CA PHE A 87 6.86 -11.70 -1.56
C PHE A 87 5.36 -11.44 -1.53
N GLU A 88 4.76 -11.79 -0.41
CA GLU A 88 3.35 -11.60 -0.10
C GLU A 88 3.23 -10.74 1.15
N THR A 89 2.23 -9.87 1.18
CA THR A 89 1.90 -9.05 2.35
C THR A 89 0.42 -9.22 2.68
N SER A 90 0.12 -9.26 3.96
CA SER A 90 -1.25 -9.25 4.47
C SER A 90 -1.32 -8.39 5.71
N VAL A 91 -2.37 -7.58 5.81
CA VAL A 91 -2.69 -6.78 6.98
C VAL A 91 -4.15 -6.99 7.34
N THR A 92 -4.42 -7.12 8.63
CA THR A 92 -5.77 -7.21 9.17
C THR A 92 -5.99 -6.06 10.15
N TYR A 93 -7.02 -5.27 9.89
CA TYR A 93 -7.49 -4.20 10.75
C TYR A 93 -8.75 -4.65 11.47
N HIS A 94 -8.78 -4.43 12.78
CA HIS A 94 -10.00 -4.55 13.58
C HIS A 94 -10.54 -3.14 13.82
N LEU A 95 -11.75 -2.88 13.32
CA LEU A 95 -12.39 -1.57 13.37
C LEU A 95 -13.55 -1.62 14.36
N SER A 96 -13.62 -0.63 15.24
CA SER A 96 -14.75 -0.40 16.14
C SER A 96 -15.49 0.85 15.67
N VAL A 97 -16.74 0.70 15.24
CA VAL A 97 -17.60 1.78 14.77
C VAL A 97 -18.66 2.06 15.83
N GLY A 98 -18.70 3.30 16.32
CA GLY A 98 -19.65 3.77 17.34
C GLY A 98 -20.78 4.60 16.75
#